data_AF-A0A1H4JFS6-F1
#
_entry.id   AF-A0A1H4JFS6-F1
#
_cell.length_a   1.000
_cell.length_b   1.000
_cell.length_c   1.000
_cell.angle_alpha   90.00
_cell.angle_beta   90.00
_cell.angle_gamma   90.00
#
_symmetry.space_group_name_H-M   'P 1'
#
loop_
_entity.id
_entity.type
_entity.pdbx_description
1 polymer ?
#
loop_
_entity_poly.entity_id
_entity_poly.type
_entity_poly.pdbx_seq_one_letter_code
_entity_poly.pdbx_strand_id
1 'polypeptide(L)'
;MTVTPSISHHTAPADTQIRYANALTGLAAGDAWGYQVEFTSYAHMPAYPVAPPTGRWWVISDDTQMTLALHWALAEVTDFADIETVTDAIIRQFLLWQVDPDNTRAPGRTCMTSLRNLRAGARWYDTDGAVESAGCGAVMRLVPTAFAPQQYWLGLTALQAVITHKHPRAVVPALLLADATRHAPERRGRFLEHALTTAAQIYNGTSTWATDPYLREVLAPIIGDMSSYLVEGLNDGTADILTAAAGRLEQLRPLPPAEFGDPCAGIGEGWESASAVALALLVADLATTSDNDPAAAALTGPEGLAWAATSNGDSDSIACIAGGLIGSAHPEHGYWAAAGLTPTFEPRYADEILAAASQLPVGAPAD
;
A
#
# COMPACT_ATOMS: atom_id res chain seq x y z
N MET A 1 43.24 6.35 -9.23
CA MET A 1 41.79 6.07 -9.21
C MET A 1 41.31 6.33 -7.80
N THR A 2 40.79 7.53 -7.57
CA THR A 2 40.15 7.92 -6.31
C THR A 2 38.76 7.32 -6.28
N VAL A 3 38.53 6.37 -5.37
CA VAL A 3 37.22 5.82 -5.08
C VAL A 3 36.45 6.88 -4.31
N THR A 4 35.42 7.45 -4.92
CA THR A 4 34.43 8.29 -4.24
C THR A 4 33.59 7.40 -3.33
N PRO A 5 33.43 7.70 -2.03
CA PRO A 5 32.57 6.91 -1.17
C PRO A 5 31.10 7.14 -1.57
N SER A 6 30.34 6.05 -1.62
CA SER A 6 28.89 6.07 -1.70
C SER A 6 28.33 6.83 -0.49
N ILE A 7 27.65 7.94 -0.74
CA ILE A 7 26.93 8.67 0.30
C ILE A 7 25.66 7.87 0.60
N SER A 8 25.63 7.15 1.71
CA SER A 8 24.38 6.64 2.26
C SER A 8 23.57 7.85 2.73
N HIS A 9 22.51 8.18 2.00
CA HIS A 9 21.52 9.15 2.47
C HIS A 9 20.78 8.54 3.67
N HIS A 10 21.27 8.80 4.88
CA HIS A 10 20.45 8.63 6.07
C HIS A 10 19.31 9.64 5.96
N THR A 11 18.10 9.16 5.69
CA THR A 11 16.88 9.96 5.71
C THR A 11 16.69 10.51 7.12
N ALA A 12 16.56 11.82 7.28
CA ALA A 12 16.41 12.40 8.61
C ALA A 12 15.03 12.01 9.19
N PRO A 13 14.87 11.89 10.52
CA PRO A 13 13.57 11.60 11.13
C PRO A 13 12.45 12.56 10.72
N ALA A 14 12.78 13.84 10.49
CA ALA A 14 11.85 14.83 9.97
C ALA A 14 11.36 14.50 8.55
N ASP A 15 12.23 13.95 7.70
CA ASP A 15 11.87 13.52 6.34
C ASP A 15 10.93 12.31 6.40
N THR A 16 11.13 11.39 7.33
CA THR A 16 10.25 10.24 7.54
C THR A 16 8.83 10.68 7.92
N GLN A 17 8.70 11.64 8.85
CA GLN A 17 7.40 12.17 9.24
C GLN A 17 6.69 12.90 8.10
N ILE A 18 7.41 13.73 7.34
CA ILE A 18 6.84 14.44 6.19
C ILE A 18 6.35 13.43 5.13
N ARG A 19 7.16 12.42 4.81
CA ARG A 19 6.79 11.37 3.86
C ARG A 19 5.56 10.59 4.34
N TYR A 20 5.47 10.29 5.63
CA TYR A 20 4.30 9.61 6.18
C TYR A 20 3.03 10.46 6.06
N ALA A 21 3.11 11.75 6.39
CA ALA A 21 2.00 12.69 6.23
C ALA A 21 1.56 12.83 4.75
N ASN A 22 2.52 12.91 3.83
CA ASN A 22 2.25 12.93 2.40
C ASN A 22 1.62 11.62 1.92
N ALA A 23 2.07 10.46 2.43
CA ALA A 23 1.49 9.16 2.13
C ALA A 23 0.03 9.07 2.61
N LEU A 24 -0.25 9.45 3.87
CA LEU A 24 -1.61 9.46 4.43
C LEU A 24 -2.55 10.40 3.67
N THR A 25 -2.06 11.57 3.25
CA THR A 25 -2.87 12.51 2.44
C THR A 25 -3.16 11.94 1.05
N GLY A 26 -2.14 11.37 0.41
CA GLY A 26 -2.24 10.81 -0.94
C GLY A 26 -3.15 9.60 -1.00
N LEU A 27 -3.01 8.67 -0.04
CA LEU A 27 -3.86 7.47 0.02
C LEU A 27 -5.32 7.83 0.27
N ALA A 28 -5.61 8.74 1.21
CA ALA A 28 -6.99 9.14 1.50
C ALA A 28 -7.61 9.93 0.33
N ALA A 29 -6.80 10.75 -0.36
CA ALA A 29 -7.25 11.44 -1.56
C ALA A 29 -7.53 10.47 -2.71
N GLY A 30 -6.66 9.48 -2.91
CA GLY A 30 -6.82 8.44 -3.93
C GLY A 30 -8.05 7.57 -3.68
N ASP A 31 -8.19 7.07 -2.45
CA ASP A 31 -9.37 6.35 -1.96
C ASP A 31 -10.65 7.13 -2.30
N ALA A 32 -10.81 8.35 -1.76
CA ALA A 32 -12.04 9.11 -1.98
C ALA A 32 -12.31 9.45 -3.46
N TRP A 33 -11.25 9.57 -4.27
CA TRP A 33 -11.36 9.83 -5.71
C TRP A 33 -11.82 8.60 -6.48
N GLY A 34 -11.30 7.41 -6.15
CA GLY A 34 -11.74 6.15 -6.73
C GLY A 34 -13.10 5.70 -6.22
N TYR A 35 -13.42 5.96 -4.94
CA TYR A 35 -14.66 5.53 -4.31
C TYR A 35 -15.89 6.18 -4.96
N GLN A 36 -15.76 7.42 -5.45
CA GLN A 36 -16.84 8.13 -6.14
C GLN A 36 -17.31 7.42 -7.44
N VAL A 37 -16.45 6.59 -8.03
CA VAL A 37 -16.71 5.82 -9.25
C VAL A 37 -16.59 4.31 -9.03
N GLU A 38 -16.54 3.84 -7.78
CA GLU A 38 -16.46 2.42 -7.46
C GLU A 38 -17.61 1.65 -8.13
N PHE A 39 -17.30 0.45 -8.64
CA PHE A 39 -18.21 -0.40 -9.43
C PHE A 39 -18.67 0.20 -10.77
N THR A 40 -18.08 1.31 -11.23
CA THR A 40 -18.31 1.85 -12.56
C THR A 40 -17.32 1.23 -13.54
N SER A 41 -17.80 0.45 -14.51
CA SER A 41 -16.90 -0.07 -15.55
C SER A 41 -16.27 1.07 -16.34
N TYR A 42 -15.05 0.87 -16.86
CA TYR A 42 -14.28 1.88 -17.60
C TYR A 42 -15.07 2.52 -18.76
N ALA A 43 -15.83 1.72 -19.52
CA ALA A 43 -16.65 2.21 -20.63
C ALA A 43 -17.78 3.17 -20.23
N HIS A 44 -18.14 3.20 -18.95
CA HIS A 44 -19.19 4.05 -18.38
C HIS A 44 -18.63 5.15 -17.47
N MET A 45 -17.30 5.34 -17.44
CA MET A 45 -16.69 6.42 -16.66
C MET A 45 -17.20 7.79 -17.12
N PRO A 46 -17.46 8.72 -16.19
CA PRO A 46 -18.09 10.01 -16.50
C PRO A 46 -17.18 10.95 -17.31
N ALA A 47 -15.87 10.76 -17.22
CA ALA A 47 -14.85 11.52 -17.93
C ALA A 47 -13.55 10.70 -18.01
N TYR A 48 -12.62 11.14 -18.87
CA TYR A 48 -11.27 10.61 -18.92
C TYR A 48 -10.23 11.74 -18.84
N PRO A 49 -9.35 11.75 -17.81
CA PRO A 49 -9.49 10.99 -16.58
C PRO A 49 -10.70 11.50 -15.74
N VAL A 50 -11.13 10.71 -14.76
CA VAL A 50 -12.17 11.05 -13.79
C VAL A 50 -11.75 12.29 -13.00
N ALA A 51 -12.63 13.30 -12.96
CA ALA A 51 -12.41 14.54 -12.22
C ALA A 51 -12.43 14.31 -10.68
N PRO A 52 -11.79 15.19 -9.89
CA PRO A 52 -11.82 15.07 -8.43
C PRO A 52 -13.24 15.17 -7.86
N PRO A 53 -13.51 14.58 -6.68
CA PRO A 53 -14.79 14.72 -6.00
C PRO A 53 -15.22 16.18 -5.83
N THR A 54 -16.47 16.49 -6.17
CA THR A 54 -17.03 17.85 -6.17
C THR A 54 -17.83 18.20 -4.91
N GLY A 55 -18.04 17.22 -4.02
CA GLY A 55 -18.77 17.40 -2.77
C GLY A 55 -18.05 18.31 -1.78
N ARG A 56 -18.80 18.83 -0.79
CA ARG A 56 -18.22 19.59 0.33
C ARG A 56 -17.13 18.81 1.06
N TRP A 57 -17.33 17.50 1.16
CA TRP A 57 -16.40 16.57 1.77
C TRP A 57 -16.10 15.45 0.79
N TRP A 58 -14.83 15.06 0.74
CA TRP A 58 -14.35 13.87 0.07
C TRP A 58 -14.59 12.69 1.02
N VAL A 59 -15.38 11.73 0.56
CA VAL A 59 -15.82 10.57 1.33
C VAL A 59 -14.84 9.43 1.07
N ILE A 60 -14.16 8.97 2.12
CA ILE A 60 -13.24 7.82 2.07
C ILE A 60 -13.99 6.48 2.17
N SER A 61 -13.38 5.37 1.72
CA SER A 61 -13.86 3.98 1.82
C SER A 61 -13.21 3.21 2.97
N ASP A 62 -13.36 1.87 2.99
CA ASP A 62 -12.71 1.00 3.96
C ASP A 62 -11.18 1.03 3.87
N ASP A 63 -10.61 1.40 2.72
CA ASP A 63 -9.19 1.63 2.48
C ASP A 63 -8.54 2.54 3.54
N THR A 64 -8.98 3.80 3.60
CA THR A 64 -8.45 4.77 4.57
C THR A 64 -8.88 4.41 5.99
N GLN A 65 -10.11 3.91 6.18
CA GLN A 65 -10.59 3.54 7.52
C GLN A 65 -9.73 2.42 8.14
N MET A 66 -9.41 1.38 7.38
CA MET A 66 -8.53 0.30 7.82
C MET A 66 -7.08 0.75 7.95
N THR A 67 -6.63 1.71 7.13
CA THR A 67 -5.31 2.33 7.28
C THR A 67 -5.20 3.04 8.63
N LEU A 68 -6.20 3.83 9.01
CA LEU A 68 -6.26 4.52 10.29
C LEU A 68 -6.36 3.54 11.45
N ALA A 69 -7.17 2.48 11.34
CA ALA A 69 -7.25 1.42 12.35
C ALA A 69 -5.89 0.74 12.55
N LEU A 70 -5.15 0.46 11.47
CA LEU A 70 -3.80 -0.10 11.54
C LEU A 70 -2.81 0.89 12.16
N HIS A 71 -2.88 2.17 11.80
CA HIS A 71 -2.07 3.22 12.41
C HIS A 71 -2.26 3.24 13.93
N TRP A 72 -3.51 3.31 14.40
CA TRP A 72 -3.81 3.38 15.84
C TRP A 72 -3.39 2.11 16.58
N ALA A 73 -3.47 0.94 15.94
CA ALA A 73 -2.99 -0.30 16.54
C ALA A 73 -1.48 -0.23 16.81
N LEU A 74 -0.70 0.23 15.84
CA LEU A 74 0.75 0.37 15.99
C LEU A 74 1.13 1.51 16.94
N ALA A 75 0.32 2.56 17.03
CA ALA A 75 0.54 3.68 17.94
C ALA A 75 0.36 3.30 19.42
N GLU A 76 -0.43 2.26 19.71
CA GLU A 76 -0.69 1.75 21.06
C GLU A 76 0.39 0.75 21.54
N VAL A 77 1.19 0.19 20.63
CA VAL A 77 2.22 -0.81 20.96
C VAL A 77 3.48 -0.12 21.49
N THR A 78 3.94 -0.54 22.67
CA THR A 78 5.20 -0.04 23.27
C THR A 78 6.40 -0.96 23.01
N ASP A 79 6.17 -2.23 22.72
CA ASP A 79 7.20 -3.22 22.40
C ASP A 79 6.76 -4.07 21.22
N PHE A 80 7.37 -3.84 20.05
CA PHE A 80 7.09 -4.62 18.85
C PHE A 80 7.75 -6.01 18.87
N ALA A 81 8.67 -6.30 19.80
CA ALA A 81 9.20 -7.66 19.93
C ALA A 81 8.14 -8.64 20.48
N ASP A 82 7.14 -8.14 21.20
CA ASP A 82 6.00 -8.91 21.65
C ASP A 82 4.94 -9.01 20.53
N ILE A 83 5.11 -10.01 19.67
CA ILE A 83 4.21 -10.29 18.54
C ILE A 83 2.77 -10.52 19.01
N GLU A 84 2.54 -11.10 20.19
CA GLU A 84 1.19 -11.34 20.71
C GLU A 84 0.51 -10.02 21.05
N THR A 85 1.19 -9.13 21.79
CA THR A 85 0.68 -7.78 22.08
C THR A 85 0.42 -6.97 20.81
N VAL A 86 1.29 -7.05 19.81
CA VAL A 86 1.08 -6.41 18.50
C VAL A 86 -0.16 -6.99 17.80
N THR A 87 -0.27 -8.32 17.77
CA THR A 87 -1.39 -9.02 17.14
C THR A 87 -2.72 -8.61 17.77
N ASP A 88 -2.78 -8.57 19.09
CA ASP A 88 -3.96 -8.17 19.85
C ASP A 88 -4.36 -6.71 19.60
N ALA A 89 -3.38 -5.80 19.49
CA ALA A 89 -3.65 -4.40 19.15
C ALA A 89 -4.26 -4.26 17.74
N ILE A 90 -3.70 -4.95 16.74
CA ILE A 90 -4.21 -4.92 15.36
C ILE A 90 -5.61 -5.52 15.30
N ILE A 91 -5.82 -6.71 15.89
CA ILE A 91 -7.12 -7.36 15.91
C ILE A 91 -8.15 -6.48 16.61
N ARG A 92 -7.83 -5.89 17.76
CA ARG A 92 -8.74 -5.00 18.49
C ARG A 92 -9.16 -3.80 17.64
N GLN A 93 -8.22 -3.09 17.00
CA GLN A 93 -8.57 -1.94 16.17
C GLN A 93 -9.39 -2.33 14.94
N PHE A 94 -9.07 -3.46 14.29
CA PHE A 94 -9.89 -3.97 13.19
C PHE A 94 -11.29 -4.38 13.64
N LEU A 95 -11.44 -4.94 14.84
CA LEU A 95 -12.77 -5.27 15.40
C LEU A 95 -13.58 -4.04 15.79
N LEU A 96 -12.92 -2.97 16.25
CA LEU A 96 -13.56 -1.66 16.49
C LEU A 96 -14.05 -1.07 15.18
N TRP A 97 -13.20 -1.05 14.14
CA TRP A 97 -13.59 -0.67 12.78
C TRP A 97 -14.74 -1.54 12.24
N GLN A 98 -14.74 -2.84 12.50
CA GLN A 98 -15.77 -3.77 12.03
C GLN A 98 -17.19 -3.42 12.51
N VAL A 99 -17.33 -2.74 13.66
CA VAL A 99 -18.64 -2.28 14.17
C VAL A 99 -18.87 -0.78 14.03
N ASP A 100 -17.93 -0.07 13.41
CA ASP A 100 -18.06 1.37 13.22
C ASP A 100 -19.29 1.69 12.33
N PRO A 101 -20.10 2.71 12.67
CA PRO A 101 -21.25 3.07 11.85
C PRO A 101 -20.88 3.49 10.41
N ASP A 102 -19.64 3.96 10.18
CA ASP A 102 -19.15 4.31 8.85
C ASP A 102 -18.60 3.10 8.07
N ASN A 103 -18.60 1.89 8.66
CA ASN A 103 -18.24 0.65 7.97
C ASN A 103 -19.38 0.15 7.06
N THR A 104 -19.77 0.99 6.12
CA THR A 104 -20.76 0.74 5.07
C THR A 104 -20.22 1.12 3.69
N ARG A 105 -18.91 1.36 3.60
CA ARG A 105 -18.24 1.95 2.44
C ARG A 105 -17.35 0.90 1.79
N ALA A 106 -18.03 -0.07 1.17
CA ALA A 106 -17.47 -1.19 0.41
C ALA A 106 -16.58 -2.24 1.13
N PRO A 107 -16.77 -2.56 2.43
CA PRO A 107 -15.91 -3.52 3.11
C PRO A 107 -15.90 -4.90 2.43
N GLY A 108 -14.70 -5.38 2.11
CA GLY A 108 -14.50 -6.67 1.47
C GLY A 108 -15.06 -7.86 2.27
N ARG A 109 -15.74 -8.80 1.60
CA ARG A 109 -16.33 -10.00 2.24
C ARG A 109 -15.30 -10.85 2.98
N THR A 110 -14.11 -11.00 2.41
CA THR A 110 -13.01 -11.77 3.01
C THR A 110 -12.61 -11.17 4.35
N CYS A 111 -12.28 -9.88 4.38
CA CYS A 111 -11.91 -9.17 5.60
C CYS A 111 -13.01 -9.31 6.68
N MET A 112 -14.26 -9.01 6.31
CA MET A 112 -15.37 -9.09 7.25
C MET A 112 -15.62 -10.50 7.77
N THR A 113 -15.36 -11.54 6.97
CA THR A 113 -15.46 -12.94 7.41
C THR A 113 -14.35 -13.28 8.39
N SER A 114 -13.09 -12.96 8.07
CA SER A 114 -11.96 -13.16 8.98
C SER A 114 -12.20 -12.48 10.33
N LEU A 115 -12.63 -11.21 10.34
CA LEU A 115 -12.90 -10.48 11.58
C LEU A 115 -14.08 -11.07 12.38
N ARG A 116 -15.11 -11.63 11.72
CA ARG A 116 -16.18 -12.37 12.40
C ARG A 116 -15.65 -13.63 13.09
N ASN A 117 -14.75 -14.37 12.43
CA ASN A 117 -14.14 -15.57 12.99
C ASN A 117 -13.27 -15.23 14.21
N LEU A 118 -12.44 -14.19 14.10
CA LEU A 118 -11.63 -13.71 15.22
C LEU A 118 -12.48 -13.23 16.40
N ARG A 119 -13.58 -12.51 16.14
CA ARG A 119 -14.54 -12.12 17.17
C ARG A 119 -15.20 -13.32 17.86
N ALA A 120 -15.36 -14.43 17.15
CA ALA A 120 -15.88 -15.68 17.69
C ALA A 120 -14.83 -16.47 18.52
N GLY A 121 -13.58 -15.99 18.58
CA GLY A 121 -12.50 -16.57 19.38
C GLY A 121 -11.52 -17.44 18.59
N ALA A 122 -11.64 -17.52 17.27
CA ALA A 122 -10.63 -18.18 16.44
C ALA A 122 -9.34 -17.36 16.44
N ARG A 123 -8.18 -18.02 16.38
CA ARG A 123 -6.89 -17.35 16.15
C ARG A 123 -6.71 -17.17 14.66
N TRP A 124 -5.98 -16.14 14.24
CA TRP A 124 -5.83 -15.83 12.81
C TRP A 124 -5.25 -16.98 11.99
N TYR A 125 -4.35 -17.77 12.58
CA TYR A 125 -3.71 -18.92 11.94
C TYR A 125 -4.51 -20.22 12.03
N ASP A 126 -5.64 -20.25 12.74
CA ASP A 126 -6.49 -21.43 12.77
C ASP A 126 -7.13 -21.65 11.38
N THR A 127 -7.52 -22.90 11.09
CA THR A 127 -8.16 -23.26 9.80
C THR A 127 -9.42 -22.42 9.55
N ASP A 128 -10.21 -22.19 10.60
CA ASP A 128 -11.43 -21.39 10.65
C ASP A 128 -11.19 -19.94 11.12
N GLY A 129 -9.94 -19.51 11.22
CA GLY A 129 -9.53 -18.15 11.56
C GLY A 129 -9.60 -17.17 10.38
N ALA A 130 -8.45 -16.59 10.01
CA ALA A 130 -8.36 -15.74 8.83
C ALA A 130 -8.65 -16.56 7.56
N VAL A 131 -9.30 -15.93 6.59
CA VAL A 131 -9.67 -16.55 5.32
C VAL A 131 -8.45 -16.66 4.40
N GLU A 132 -8.32 -17.81 3.75
CA GLU A 132 -7.33 -18.11 2.72
C GLU A 132 -7.72 -17.41 1.40
N SER A 133 -7.36 -16.13 1.24
CA SER A 133 -7.74 -15.31 0.09
C SER A 133 -6.65 -14.31 -0.26
N ALA A 134 -6.51 -14.02 -1.56
CA ALA A 134 -5.55 -13.06 -2.11
C ALA A 134 -6.11 -11.63 -2.31
N GLY A 135 -7.25 -11.29 -1.72
CA GLY A 135 -7.91 -9.98 -1.90
C GLY A 135 -7.02 -8.77 -1.59
N CYS A 136 -7.24 -7.65 -2.28
CA CYS A 136 -6.51 -6.39 -2.14
C CYS A 136 -6.58 -5.75 -0.75
N GLY A 137 -7.57 -6.15 0.07
CA GLY A 137 -7.70 -5.68 1.45
C GLY A 137 -6.44 -5.87 2.30
N ALA A 138 -5.56 -6.82 1.93
CA ALA A 138 -4.26 -6.99 2.59
C ALA A 138 -3.24 -5.87 2.29
N VAL A 139 -3.39 -5.16 1.17
CA VAL A 139 -2.41 -4.18 0.67
C VAL A 139 -2.91 -2.74 0.73
N MET A 140 -4.21 -2.51 0.62
CA MET A 140 -4.80 -1.15 0.62
C MET A 140 -4.49 -0.32 1.87
N ARG A 141 -4.28 -1.00 3.01
CA ARG A 141 -4.11 -0.38 4.32
C ARG A 141 -2.68 -0.29 4.83
N LEU A 142 -1.69 -0.74 4.07
CA LEU A 142 -0.39 -1.13 4.64
C LEU A 142 0.56 0.02 5.02
N VAL A 143 0.28 1.26 4.60
CA VAL A 143 1.23 2.38 4.73
C VAL A 143 1.84 2.50 6.14
N PRO A 144 1.09 2.35 7.26
CA PRO A 144 1.68 2.38 8.61
C PRO A 144 2.80 1.37 8.84
N THR A 145 2.72 0.14 8.32
CA THR A 145 3.77 -0.87 8.56
C THR A 145 5.03 -0.60 7.76
N ALA A 146 4.93 0.03 6.59
CA ALA A 146 6.08 0.45 5.79
C ALA A 146 6.93 1.52 6.50
N PHE A 147 6.34 2.30 7.41
CA PHE A 147 6.99 3.34 8.21
C PHE A 147 7.37 2.88 9.64
N ALA A 148 7.10 1.62 9.99
CA ALA A 148 7.50 1.05 11.28
C ALA A 148 9.04 0.95 11.44
N PRO A 149 9.55 0.70 12.66
CA PRO A 149 11.00 0.57 12.90
C PRO A 149 11.66 -0.48 12.00
N GLN A 150 12.93 -0.25 11.68
CA GLN A 150 13.68 -1.02 10.67
C GLN A 150 13.69 -2.53 10.92
N GLN A 151 13.71 -2.95 12.18
CA GLN A 151 13.74 -4.37 12.55
C GLN A 151 12.37 -5.07 12.48
N TYR A 152 11.26 -4.33 12.34
CA TYR A 152 9.91 -4.90 12.45
C TYR A 152 9.05 -4.74 11.19
N TRP A 153 9.34 -3.80 10.30
CA TRP A 153 8.44 -3.42 9.20
C TRP A 153 8.03 -4.60 8.29
N LEU A 154 8.93 -5.54 7.99
CA LEU A 154 8.62 -6.74 7.18
C LEU A 154 7.61 -7.64 7.88
N GLY A 155 7.90 -8.05 9.12
CA GLY A 155 7.00 -8.92 9.88
C GLY A 155 5.68 -8.24 10.23
N LEU A 156 5.67 -6.94 10.55
CA LEU A 156 4.42 -6.20 10.78
C LEU A 156 3.56 -6.13 9.51
N THR A 157 4.19 -5.95 8.35
CA THR A 157 3.49 -5.98 7.05
C THR A 157 2.87 -7.34 6.78
N ALA A 158 3.58 -8.43 7.05
CA ALA A 158 3.03 -9.77 6.92
C ALA A 158 1.90 -10.01 7.93
N LEU A 159 2.10 -9.63 9.20
CA LEU A 159 1.15 -9.84 10.29
C LEU A 159 -0.20 -9.17 10.00
N GLN A 160 -0.21 -7.89 9.62
CA GLN A 160 -1.46 -7.19 9.31
C GLN A 160 -2.21 -7.82 8.11
N ALA A 161 -1.48 -8.40 7.15
CA ALA A 161 -2.07 -9.10 6.03
C ALA A 161 -2.71 -10.41 6.49
N VAL A 162 -1.94 -11.31 7.13
CA VAL A 162 -2.40 -12.66 7.50
C VAL A 162 -3.51 -12.68 8.54
N ILE A 163 -3.68 -11.61 9.33
CA ILE A 163 -4.83 -11.46 10.25
C ILE A 163 -6.17 -11.51 9.51
N THR A 164 -6.20 -11.21 8.21
CA THR A 164 -7.44 -11.21 7.40
C THR A 164 -7.35 -11.99 6.09
N HIS A 165 -6.16 -12.10 5.49
CA HIS A 165 -5.87 -12.67 4.19
C HIS A 165 -4.60 -13.51 4.29
N LYS A 166 -4.72 -14.79 4.69
CA LYS A 166 -3.55 -15.63 5.00
C LYS A 166 -2.85 -16.27 3.79
N HIS A 167 -3.32 -15.97 2.58
CA HIS A 167 -2.80 -16.53 1.34
C HIS A 167 -1.40 -15.95 0.98
N PRO A 168 -0.43 -16.76 0.51
CA PRO A 168 0.88 -16.26 0.06
C PRO A 168 0.80 -15.12 -0.97
N ARG A 169 -0.11 -15.25 -1.95
CA ARG A 169 -0.45 -14.19 -2.93
C ARG A 169 -1.05 -12.91 -2.33
N ALA A 170 -1.53 -12.91 -1.09
CA ALA A 170 -1.86 -11.65 -0.39
C ALA A 170 -0.60 -11.04 0.25
N VAL A 171 0.20 -11.88 0.90
CA VAL A 171 1.33 -11.45 1.74
C VAL A 171 2.53 -10.99 0.91
N VAL A 172 2.90 -11.72 -0.14
CA VAL A 172 4.09 -11.38 -0.95
C VAL A 172 3.93 -10.02 -1.66
N PRO A 173 2.79 -9.71 -2.32
CA PRO A 173 2.55 -8.35 -2.81
C PRO A 173 2.54 -7.28 -1.71
N ALA A 174 2.03 -7.59 -0.50
CA ALA A 174 2.11 -6.65 0.62
C ALA A 174 3.57 -6.34 1.01
N LEU A 175 4.45 -7.34 1.06
CA LEU A 175 5.88 -7.14 1.33
C LEU A 175 6.54 -6.30 0.23
N LEU A 176 6.24 -6.57 -1.05
CA LEU A 176 6.73 -5.79 -2.20
C LEU A 176 6.27 -4.33 -2.14
N LEU A 177 5.00 -4.09 -1.81
CA LEU A 177 4.46 -2.75 -1.67
C LEU A 177 5.05 -2.00 -0.47
N ALA A 178 5.27 -2.67 0.67
CA ALA A 178 5.88 -2.05 1.84
C ALA A 178 7.33 -1.68 1.55
N ASP A 179 8.07 -2.54 0.85
CA ASP A 179 9.43 -2.27 0.40
C ASP A 179 9.50 -1.09 -0.59
N ALA A 180 8.55 -1.01 -1.54
CA ALA A 180 8.42 0.11 -2.46
C ALA A 180 8.10 1.42 -1.72
N THR A 181 7.15 1.38 -0.78
CA THR A 181 6.71 2.54 0.02
C THR A 181 7.85 3.07 0.90
N ARG A 182 8.55 2.16 1.59
CA ARG A 182 9.65 2.49 2.50
C ARG A 182 10.82 3.16 1.79
N HIS A 183 11.16 2.69 0.60
CA HIS A 183 12.28 3.18 -0.21
C HIS A 183 11.82 4.07 -1.38
N ALA A 184 10.64 4.68 -1.27
CA ALA A 184 10.02 5.37 -2.40
C ALA A 184 10.85 6.54 -2.96
N PRO A 185 11.53 7.38 -2.15
CA PRO A 185 12.37 8.45 -2.66
C PRO A 185 13.49 7.94 -3.57
N GLU A 186 14.13 6.82 -3.22
CA GLU A 186 15.24 6.25 -4.00
C GLU A 186 14.77 5.51 -5.27
N ARG A 187 13.48 5.19 -5.34
CA ARG A 187 12.88 4.34 -6.38
C ARG A 187 11.94 5.06 -7.34
N ARG A 188 11.84 6.39 -7.24
CA ARG A 188 10.98 7.21 -8.12
C ARG A 188 11.20 6.86 -9.61
N GLY A 189 10.11 6.61 -10.32
CA GLY A 189 10.09 6.22 -11.73
C GLY A 189 10.66 4.84 -12.06
N ARG A 190 10.99 4.01 -11.06
CA ARG A 190 11.56 2.65 -11.20
C ARG A 190 10.99 1.62 -10.20
N PHE A 191 9.81 1.86 -9.66
CA PHE A 191 9.13 0.99 -8.71
C PHE A 191 8.93 -0.44 -9.25
N LEU A 192 8.45 -0.59 -10.49
CA LEU A 192 8.27 -1.91 -11.11
C LEU A 192 9.60 -2.63 -11.35
N GLU A 193 10.65 -1.91 -11.77
CA GLU A 193 12.00 -2.46 -11.95
C GLU A 193 12.55 -3.01 -10.63
N HIS A 194 12.40 -2.25 -9.54
CA HIS A 194 12.82 -2.68 -8.21
C HIS A 194 11.99 -3.86 -7.69
N ALA A 195 10.66 -3.87 -7.89
CA ALA A 195 9.81 -4.99 -7.51
C ALA A 195 10.19 -6.29 -8.23
N LEU A 196 10.46 -6.23 -9.55
CA LEU A 196 10.94 -7.37 -10.34
C LEU A 196 12.34 -7.83 -9.90
N THR A 197 13.22 -6.90 -9.54
CA THR A 197 14.54 -7.23 -8.99
C THR A 197 14.41 -8.00 -7.67
N THR A 198 13.53 -7.54 -6.77
CA THR A 198 13.26 -8.24 -5.50
C THR A 198 12.63 -9.62 -5.76
N ALA A 199 11.71 -9.74 -6.73
CA ALA A 199 11.14 -11.03 -7.11
C ALA A 199 12.23 -12.00 -7.61
N ALA A 200 13.17 -11.53 -8.43
CA ALA A 200 14.31 -12.33 -8.89
C ALA A 200 15.22 -12.77 -7.73
N GLN A 201 15.43 -11.90 -6.74
CA GLN A 201 16.17 -12.22 -5.52
C GLN A 201 15.47 -13.26 -4.63
N ILE A 202 14.14 -13.28 -4.62
CA ILE A 202 13.37 -14.33 -3.94
C ILE A 202 13.56 -15.66 -4.68
N TYR A 203 13.39 -15.68 -6.01
CA TYR A 203 13.56 -16.89 -6.82
C TYR A 203 14.94 -17.51 -6.73
N ASN A 204 15.98 -16.69 -6.70
CA ASN A 204 17.37 -17.18 -6.63
C ASN A 204 17.85 -17.47 -5.18
N GLY A 205 16.99 -17.24 -4.17
CA GLY A 205 17.32 -17.45 -2.76
C GLY A 205 18.33 -16.46 -2.17
N THR A 206 18.50 -15.28 -2.78
CA THR A 206 19.41 -14.22 -2.29
C THR A 206 18.70 -13.09 -1.55
N SER A 207 17.36 -13.06 -1.56
CA SER A 207 16.58 -12.07 -0.82
C SER A 207 16.84 -12.19 0.69
N THR A 208 17.09 -11.05 1.34
CA THR A 208 17.26 -10.98 2.80
C THR A 208 15.96 -11.25 3.56
N TRP A 209 14.80 -11.23 2.89
CA TRP A 209 13.51 -11.50 3.53
C TRP A 209 13.40 -12.94 4.01
N ALA A 210 14.03 -13.89 3.31
CA ALA A 210 14.03 -15.29 3.73
C ALA A 210 14.78 -15.52 5.06
N THR A 211 15.71 -14.62 5.39
CA THR A 211 16.52 -14.71 6.60
C THR A 211 16.07 -13.76 7.71
N ASP A 212 15.12 -12.87 7.46
CA ASP A 212 14.59 -11.91 8.43
C ASP A 212 14.00 -12.63 9.67
N PRO A 213 14.51 -12.34 10.89
CA PRO A 213 14.11 -13.07 12.09
C PRO A 213 12.68 -12.75 12.52
N TYR A 214 12.25 -11.50 12.45
CA TYR A 214 10.93 -11.08 12.92
C TYR A 214 9.83 -11.57 11.98
N LEU A 215 10.02 -11.47 10.66
CA LEU A 215 9.13 -12.04 9.66
C LEU A 215 8.98 -13.56 9.84
N ARG A 216 10.08 -14.27 10.14
CA ARG A 216 10.04 -15.71 10.43
C ARG A 216 9.19 -16.01 11.64
N GLU A 217 9.35 -15.28 12.73
CA GLU A 217 8.57 -15.50 13.95
C GLU A 217 7.08 -15.21 13.74
N VAL A 218 6.75 -14.13 13.02
CA VAL A 218 5.37 -13.77 12.67
C VAL A 218 4.68 -14.87 11.87
N LEU A 219 5.36 -15.42 10.86
CA LEU A 219 4.76 -16.41 9.94
C LEU A 219 4.89 -17.86 10.41
N ALA A 220 5.69 -18.13 11.44
CA ALA A 220 5.91 -19.47 11.99
C ALA A 220 4.62 -20.29 12.27
N PRO A 221 3.48 -19.70 12.66
CA PRO A 221 2.25 -20.46 12.87
C PRO A 221 1.64 -21.06 11.58
N ILE A 222 1.94 -20.52 10.40
CA ILE A 222 1.30 -20.92 9.13
C ILE A 222 2.28 -21.44 8.07
N ILE A 223 3.59 -21.31 8.27
CA ILE A 223 4.59 -21.77 7.29
C ILE A 223 5.62 -22.71 7.90
N GLY A 224 6.09 -23.67 7.09
CA GLY A 224 7.24 -24.51 7.42
C GLY A 224 8.59 -23.97 6.91
N ASP A 225 8.59 -23.30 5.75
CA ASP A 225 9.79 -22.76 5.10
C ASP A 225 9.51 -21.38 4.47
N MET A 226 10.30 -20.38 4.83
CA MET A 226 10.12 -19.00 4.38
C MET A 226 10.39 -18.83 2.89
N SER A 227 11.45 -19.46 2.38
CA SER A 227 11.83 -19.33 0.97
C SER A 227 10.74 -19.89 0.06
N SER A 228 10.20 -21.06 0.40
CA SER A 228 9.11 -21.69 -0.34
C SER A 228 7.83 -20.85 -0.30
N TYR A 229 7.48 -20.27 0.85
CA TYR A 229 6.31 -19.40 0.99
C TYR A 229 6.41 -18.13 0.12
N LEU A 230 7.58 -17.48 0.11
CA LEU A 230 7.81 -16.30 -0.73
C LEU A 230 7.75 -16.66 -2.23
N VAL A 231 8.35 -17.79 -2.63
CA VAL A 231 8.31 -18.28 -4.00
C VAL A 231 6.88 -18.67 -4.43
N GLU A 232 6.09 -19.27 -3.54
CA GLU A 232 4.69 -19.62 -3.79
C GLU A 232 3.84 -18.38 -4.07
N GLY A 233 3.98 -17.33 -3.25
CA GLY A 233 3.27 -16.07 -3.49
C GLY A 233 3.68 -15.39 -4.80
N LEU A 234 4.91 -15.56 -5.26
CA LEU A 234 5.35 -15.09 -6.59
C LEU A 234 4.77 -15.93 -7.73
N ASN A 235 4.81 -17.25 -7.59
CA ASN A 235 4.36 -18.21 -8.61
C ASN A 235 2.85 -18.22 -8.80
N ASP A 236 2.07 -17.81 -7.81
CA ASP A 236 0.63 -17.60 -7.95
C ASP A 236 0.32 -16.27 -8.66
N GLY A 237 0.87 -16.08 -9.86
CA GLY A 237 0.58 -14.97 -10.76
C GLY A 237 1.21 -13.62 -10.43
N THR A 238 1.75 -13.40 -9.22
CA THR A 238 2.34 -12.10 -8.85
C THR A 238 3.49 -11.71 -9.78
N ALA A 239 4.42 -12.63 -10.08
CA ALA A 239 5.56 -12.33 -10.95
C ALA A 239 5.12 -12.00 -12.40
N ASP A 240 4.12 -12.71 -12.91
CA ASP A 240 3.57 -12.50 -14.25
C ASP A 240 2.86 -11.14 -14.35
N ILE A 241 2.08 -10.78 -13.33
CA ILE A 241 1.35 -9.50 -13.25
C ILE A 241 2.32 -8.32 -13.16
N LEU A 242 3.38 -8.42 -12.34
CA LEU A 242 4.44 -7.40 -12.30
C LEU A 242 5.14 -7.24 -13.66
N THR A 243 5.39 -8.35 -14.35
CA THR A 243 5.98 -8.34 -15.70
C THR A 243 5.05 -7.69 -16.71
N ALA A 244 3.74 -7.98 -16.64
CA ALA A 244 2.74 -7.35 -17.49
C ALA A 244 2.65 -5.84 -17.23
N ALA A 245 2.68 -5.41 -15.97
CA ALA A 245 2.69 -3.99 -15.61
C ALA A 245 3.95 -3.26 -16.10
N ALA A 246 5.13 -3.88 -15.99
CA ALA A 246 6.36 -3.33 -16.55
C ALA A 246 6.30 -3.23 -18.09
N GLY A 247 5.76 -4.25 -18.77
CA GLY A 247 5.52 -4.20 -20.21
C GLY A 247 4.54 -3.09 -20.60
N ARG A 248 3.50 -2.87 -19.79
CA ARG A 248 2.53 -1.78 -19.98
C ARG A 248 3.18 -0.41 -19.78
N LEU A 249 4.02 -0.24 -18.75
CA LEU A 249 4.78 0.99 -18.51
C LEU A 249 5.58 1.38 -19.76
N GLU A 250 6.33 0.45 -20.35
CA GLU A 250 7.14 0.72 -21.55
C GLU A 250 6.29 1.09 -22.78
N GLN A 251 5.07 0.56 -22.89
CA GLN A 251 4.12 0.97 -23.94
C GLN A 251 3.57 2.38 -23.73
N LEU A 252 3.41 2.81 -22.47
CA LEU A 252 2.82 4.10 -22.11
C LEU A 252 3.82 5.25 -22.15
N ARG A 253 5.11 5.02 -21.82
CA ARG A 253 6.18 6.04 -21.83
C ARG A 253 6.22 6.93 -23.09
N PRO A 254 6.06 6.40 -24.34
CA PRO A 254 6.08 7.25 -25.54
C PRO A 254 4.75 7.96 -25.83
N LEU A 255 3.67 7.66 -25.12
CA LEU A 255 2.34 8.20 -25.39
C LEU A 255 2.07 9.47 -24.56
N PRO A 256 1.23 10.40 -25.04
CA PRO A 256 0.69 11.45 -24.19
C PRO A 256 -0.31 10.88 -23.18
N PRO A 257 -0.45 11.46 -21.95
CA PRO A 257 -1.40 11.00 -20.93
C PRO A 257 -2.85 10.83 -21.40
N ALA A 258 -3.29 11.67 -22.34
CA ALA A 258 -4.61 11.60 -22.96
C ALA A 258 -4.89 10.27 -23.70
N GLU A 259 -3.85 9.50 -24.01
CA GLU A 259 -3.93 8.22 -24.75
C GLU A 259 -3.62 6.99 -23.89
N PHE A 260 -3.40 7.13 -22.58
CA PHE A 260 -3.04 6.00 -21.71
C PHE A 260 -4.13 4.92 -21.62
N GLY A 261 -5.40 5.30 -21.72
CA GLY A 261 -6.53 4.38 -21.59
C GLY A 261 -6.69 3.82 -20.17
N ASP A 262 -7.31 2.64 -20.07
CA ASP A 262 -7.51 1.94 -18.79
C ASP A 262 -6.17 1.44 -18.22
N PRO A 263 -5.78 1.80 -16.99
CA PRO A 263 -4.59 1.24 -16.35
C PRO A 263 -4.69 -0.28 -16.16
N CYS A 264 -5.90 -0.85 -16.01
CA CYS A 264 -6.10 -2.29 -15.81
C CYS A 264 -5.80 -3.14 -17.05
N ALA A 265 -5.71 -2.52 -18.23
CA ALA A 265 -5.59 -3.22 -19.51
C ALA A 265 -4.35 -4.14 -19.57
N GLY A 266 -4.60 -5.45 -19.56
CA GLY A 266 -3.56 -6.49 -19.69
C GLY A 266 -2.81 -6.83 -18.39
N ILE A 267 -3.23 -6.31 -17.24
CA ILE A 267 -2.58 -6.55 -15.94
C ILE A 267 -3.53 -7.28 -14.98
N GLY A 268 -4.74 -6.76 -14.82
CA GLY A 268 -5.72 -7.20 -13.83
C GLY A 268 -6.55 -6.01 -13.33
N GLU A 269 -7.57 -6.27 -12.53
CA GLU A 269 -8.55 -5.26 -12.10
C GLU A 269 -8.36 -4.82 -10.65
N GLY A 270 -7.25 -5.18 -9.98
CA GLY A 270 -6.98 -4.66 -8.64
C GLY A 270 -7.78 -5.31 -7.49
N TRP A 271 -8.76 -6.18 -7.76
CA TRP A 271 -9.51 -6.90 -6.72
C TRP A 271 -8.65 -7.86 -5.88
N GLU A 272 -7.48 -8.23 -6.39
CA GLU A 272 -6.51 -9.07 -5.69
C GLU A 272 -5.16 -8.35 -5.55
N SER A 273 -4.43 -8.72 -4.50
CA SER A 273 -3.26 -7.99 -4.02
C SER A 273 -2.17 -7.83 -5.09
N ALA A 274 -1.95 -8.81 -5.96
CA ALA A 274 -0.88 -8.71 -6.95
C ALA A 274 -1.16 -7.63 -8.00
N SER A 275 -2.36 -7.63 -8.61
CA SER A 275 -2.75 -6.60 -9.58
C SER A 275 -2.95 -5.24 -8.93
N ALA A 276 -3.49 -5.15 -7.72
CA ALA A 276 -3.60 -3.88 -7.00
C ALA A 276 -2.23 -3.22 -6.83
N VAL A 277 -1.24 -3.99 -6.34
CA VAL A 277 0.13 -3.53 -6.18
C VAL A 277 0.77 -3.18 -7.52
N ALA A 278 0.67 -4.05 -8.53
CA ALA A 278 1.29 -3.80 -9.83
C ALA A 278 0.74 -2.55 -10.54
N LEU A 279 -0.57 -2.30 -10.44
CA LEU A 279 -1.21 -1.11 -10.97
C LEU A 279 -0.77 0.14 -10.23
N ALA A 280 -0.69 0.09 -8.90
CA ALA A 280 -0.22 1.23 -8.11
C ALA A 280 1.26 1.57 -8.37
N LEU A 281 2.13 0.55 -8.53
CA LEU A 281 3.52 0.74 -8.92
C LEU A 281 3.62 1.37 -10.32
N LEU A 282 2.80 0.92 -11.28
CA LEU A 282 2.70 1.49 -12.62
C LEU A 282 2.32 2.98 -12.59
N VAL A 283 1.27 3.32 -11.83
CA VAL A 283 0.82 4.71 -11.67
C VAL A 283 1.91 5.56 -11.04
N ALA A 284 2.54 5.07 -9.95
CA ALA A 284 3.61 5.79 -9.28
C ALA A 284 4.85 5.97 -10.16
N ASP A 285 5.17 5.01 -11.03
CA ASP A 285 6.26 5.14 -12.00
C ASP A 285 6.02 6.26 -13.02
N LEU A 286 4.78 6.45 -13.45
CA LEU A 286 4.41 7.53 -14.37
C LEU A 286 4.27 8.89 -13.66
N ALA A 287 3.91 8.88 -12.37
CA ALA A 287 3.64 10.07 -11.56
C ALA A 287 4.84 10.61 -10.77
N THR A 288 5.98 9.92 -10.80
CA THR A 288 7.21 10.33 -10.08
C THR A 288 8.41 10.40 -11.02
N THR A 289 9.30 11.37 -10.76
CA THR A 289 10.48 11.62 -11.61
C THR A 289 11.63 10.70 -11.23
N SER A 290 12.28 10.05 -12.19
CA SER A 290 13.59 9.45 -11.94
C SER A 290 14.66 10.54 -11.78
N ASP A 291 15.66 10.31 -10.92
CA ASP A 291 16.78 11.27 -10.69
C ASP A 291 17.55 11.64 -11.96
N ASN A 292 17.45 10.82 -13.02
CA ASN A 292 18.15 11.04 -14.29
C ASN A 292 17.42 12.00 -15.23
N ASP A 293 16.14 12.33 -14.98
CA ASP A 293 15.39 13.31 -15.75
C ASP A 293 14.22 13.92 -14.93
N PRO A 294 14.44 15.07 -14.27
CA PRO A 294 13.43 15.77 -13.47
C PRO A 294 12.22 16.29 -14.26
N ALA A 295 12.25 16.27 -15.60
CA ALA A 295 11.14 16.66 -16.47
C ALA A 295 10.42 15.44 -17.10
N ALA A 296 10.79 14.21 -16.72
CA ALA A 296 10.30 12.99 -17.36
C ALA A 296 9.05 12.35 -16.74
N ALA A 297 8.56 12.82 -15.58
CA ALA A 297 7.31 12.29 -15.06
C ALA A 297 6.18 12.62 -16.05
N ALA A 298 5.50 11.58 -16.53
CA ALA A 298 4.44 11.73 -17.50
C ALA A 298 3.16 12.32 -16.88
N LEU A 299 3.00 12.14 -15.57
CA LEU A 299 1.88 12.63 -14.76
C LEU A 299 2.42 13.41 -13.55
N THR A 300 1.68 14.41 -13.12
CA THR A 300 1.76 14.92 -11.74
C THR A 300 1.12 13.93 -10.78
N GLY A 301 1.36 14.07 -9.47
CA GLY A 301 0.68 13.24 -8.46
C GLY A 301 -0.85 13.23 -8.62
N PRO A 302 -1.53 14.39 -8.73
CA PRO A 302 -2.98 14.44 -8.91
C PRO A 302 -3.46 13.84 -10.23
N GLU A 303 -2.72 13.99 -11.33
CA GLU A 303 -3.03 13.32 -12.59
C GLU A 303 -2.87 11.79 -12.48
N GLY A 304 -1.89 11.32 -11.70
CA GLY A 304 -1.72 9.92 -11.33
C GLY A 304 -2.94 9.37 -10.59
N LEU A 305 -3.44 10.09 -9.57
CA LEU A 305 -4.67 9.70 -8.85
C LEU A 305 -5.89 9.68 -9.77
N ALA A 306 -6.05 10.71 -10.60
CA ALA A 306 -7.14 10.78 -11.56
C ALA A 306 -7.12 9.60 -12.54
N TRP A 307 -5.94 9.23 -13.05
CA TRP A 307 -5.78 8.08 -13.94
C TRP A 307 -6.02 6.74 -13.23
N ALA A 308 -5.49 6.56 -12.01
CA ALA A 308 -5.74 5.37 -11.18
C ALA A 308 -7.24 5.15 -10.88
N ALA A 309 -7.96 6.23 -10.56
CA ALA A 309 -9.40 6.21 -10.35
C ALA A 309 -10.19 5.97 -11.67
N THR A 310 -9.57 6.20 -12.83
CA THR A 310 -10.17 5.94 -14.15
C THR A 310 -9.86 4.51 -14.60
N SER A 311 -10.25 3.52 -13.80
CA SER A 311 -9.93 2.11 -14.03
C SER A 311 -11.19 1.25 -14.17
N ASN A 312 -11.11 0.12 -14.88
CA ASN A 312 -12.22 -0.83 -14.94
C ASN A 312 -12.37 -1.67 -13.65
N GLY A 313 -11.43 -1.53 -12.73
CA GLY A 313 -11.28 -2.38 -11.57
C GLY A 313 -11.68 -1.74 -10.26
N ASP A 314 -10.97 -2.17 -9.22
CA ASP A 314 -11.07 -1.73 -7.82
C ASP A 314 -10.47 -0.31 -7.67
N SER A 315 -11.22 0.69 -8.15
CA SER A 315 -10.71 2.03 -8.43
C SER A 315 -10.25 2.79 -7.18
N ASP A 316 -10.94 2.64 -6.05
CA ASP A 316 -10.52 3.19 -4.76
C ASP A 316 -9.26 2.52 -4.25
N SER A 317 -9.17 1.19 -4.24
CA SER A 317 -7.94 0.47 -3.84
C SER A 317 -6.73 0.83 -4.70
N ILE A 318 -6.88 0.86 -6.02
CA ILE A 318 -5.77 1.19 -6.93
C ILE A 318 -5.30 2.64 -6.68
N ALA A 319 -6.23 3.59 -6.59
CA ALA A 319 -5.90 5.00 -6.37
C ALA A 319 -5.36 5.27 -4.96
N CYS A 320 -5.88 4.60 -3.93
CA CYS A 320 -5.41 4.65 -2.55
C CYS A 320 -3.95 4.22 -2.45
N ILE A 321 -3.63 3.03 -2.98
CA ILE A 321 -2.26 2.51 -2.92
C ILE A 321 -1.30 3.39 -3.73
N ALA A 322 -1.71 3.81 -4.93
CA ALA A 322 -0.91 4.71 -5.76
C ALA A 322 -0.63 6.04 -5.04
N GLY A 323 -1.64 6.63 -4.40
CA GLY A 323 -1.51 7.86 -3.63
C GLY A 323 -0.61 7.73 -2.42
N GLY A 324 -0.71 6.62 -1.69
CA GLY A 324 0.20 6.30 -0.58
C GLY A 324 1.65 6.21 -1.04
N LEU A 325 1.89 5.55 -2.18
CA LEU A 325 3.23 5.37 -2.75
C LEU A 325 3.82 6.67 -3.30
N ILE A 326 3.05 7.44 -4.08
CA ILE A 326 3.45 8.76 -4.60
C ILE A 326 3.77 9.68 -3.42
N GLY A 327 2.86 9.78 -2.43
CA GLY A 327 3.08 10.61 -1.24
C GLY A 327 4.34 10.20 -0.47
N SER A 328 4.58 8.89 -0.32
CA SER A 328 5.79 8.36 0.32
C SER A 328 7.05 8.69 -0.45
N ALA A 329 6.99 8.88 -1.76
CA ALA A 329 8.14 9.20 -2.58
C ALA A 329 8.61 10.65 -2.37
N HIS A 330 7.77 11.53 -1.82
CA HIS A 330 7.99 12.97 -1.72
C HIS A 330 8.32 13.41 -0.28
N PRO A 331 9.59 13.77 0.04
CA PRO A 331 9.96 14.31 1.34
C PRO A 331 9.67 15.81 1.47
N GLU A 332 9.11 16.45 0.44
CA GLU A 332 8.76 17.87 0.47
C GLU A 332 7.47 18.10 1.28
N HIS A 333 7.52 18.97 2.30
CA HIS A 333 6.35 19.28 3.12
C HIS A 333 5.25 19.93 2.28
N GLY A 334 4.03 19.36 2.35
CA GLY A 334 2.88 19.88 1.62
C GLY A 334 2.94 19.60 0.11
N TYR A 335 3.63 18.54 -0.30
CA TYR A 335 3.75 18.11 -1.71
C TYR A 335 2.43 18.18 -2.47
N TRP A 336 1.36 17.60 -1.93
CA TRP A 336 0.06 17.56 -2.60
C TRP A 336 -0.52 18.96 -2.85
N ALA A 337 -0.44 19.85 -1.87
CA ALA A 337 -0.90 21.23 -2.03
C ALA A 337 -0.05 21.98 -3.08
N ALA A 338 1.27 21.76 -3.09
CA ALA A 338 2.16 22.32 -4.11
C ALA A 338 1.86 21.77 -5.52
N ALA A 339 1.40 20.51 -5.61
CA ALA A 339 0.94 19.88 -6.84
C ALA A 339 -0.51 20.29 -7.22
N GLY A 340 -1.18 21.15 -6.44
CA GLY A 340 -2.52 21.66 -6.74
C GLY A 340 -3.67 20.81 -6.19
N LEU A 341 -3.40 19.86 -5.29
CA LEU A 341 -4.39 19.00 -4.65
C LEU A 341 -4.55 19.34 -3.17
N THR A 342 -5.74 19.82 -2.79
CA THR A 342 -6.10 20.14 -1.41
C THR A 342 -7.43 19.47 -1.04
N PRO A 343 -7.43 18.16 -0.72
CA PRO A 343 -8.65 17.43 -0.42
C PRO A 343 -9.26 17.96 0.89
N THR A 344 -10.59 17.97 0.97
CA THR A 344 -11.31 18.31 2.20
C THR A 344 -12.12 17.10 2.62
N PHE A 345 -11.61 16.32 3.56
CA PHE A 345 -12.30 15.12 4.05
C PHE A 345 -13.44 15.47 5.03
N GLU A 346 -14.27 14.49 5.34
CA GLU A 346 -15.24 14.60 6.43
C GLU A 346 -14.53 14.95 7.76
N PRO A 347 -15.10 15.79 8.64
CA PRO A 347 -14.40 16.32 9.80
C PRO A 347 -13.71 15.26 10.68
N ARG A 348 -14.40 14.14 10.94
CA ARG A 348 -13.85 13.01 11.69
C ARG A 348 -12.54 12.50 11.07
N TYR A 349 -12.55 12.20 9.78
CA TYR A 349 -11.39 11.63 9.10
C TYR A 349 -10.30 12.66 8.82
N ALA A 350 -10.66 13.93 8.61
CA ALA A 350 -9.69 15.02 8.56
C ALA A 350 -8.89 15.12 9.87
N ASP A 351 -9.57 15.05 11.02
CA ASP A 351 -8.93 15.07 12.34
C ASP A 351 -8.09 13.81 12.59
N GLU A 352 -8.60 12.62 12.24
CA GLU A 352 -7.86 11.35 12.41
C GLU A 352 -6.61 11.28 11.51
N ILE A 353 -6.70 11.67 10.24
CA ILE A 353 -5.55 11.72 9.31
C ILE A 353 -4.52 12.73 9.80
N LEU A 354 -4.95 13.91 10.27
CA LEU A 354 -4.03 14.92 10.81
C LEU A 354 -3.32 14.42 12.07
N ALA A 355 -4.06 13.78 12.98
CA ALA A 355 -3.49 13.20 14.19
C ALA A 355 -2.47 12.11 13.84
N ALA A 356 -2.82 11.18 12.95
CA ALA A 356 -1.91 10.14 12.47
C ALA A 356 -0.68 10.71 11.74
N ALA A 357 -0.82 11.77 10.94
CA ALA A 357 0.33 12.43 10.30
C ALA A 357 1.29 13.09 11.31
N SER A 358 0.76 13.55 12.45
CA SER A 358 1.55 14.18 13.51
C SER A 358 2.29 13.20 14.41
N GLN A 359 1.97 11.91 14.32
CA GLN A 359 2.54 10.83 15.13
C GLN A 359 3.00 9.71 14.21
N LEU A 360 4.31 9.44 14.09
CA LEU A 360 4.71 8.22 13.37
C LEU A 360 4.17 6.97 14.10
N PRO A 361 3.82 5.88 13.37
CA PRO A 361 3.60 4.58 14.00
C PRO A 361 4.87 4.26 14.79
N VAL A 362 4.73 4.19 16.11
CA VAL A 362 5.80 4.57 17.06
C VAL A 362 7.14 3.91 16.76
N GLY A 363 8.21 4.69 16.92
CA GLY A 363 9.58 4.26 16.68
C GLY A 363 10.61 5.34 16.98
N ALA A 364 10.43 6.13 18.04
CA ALA A 364 11.59 6.76 18.66
C ALA A 364 12.12 5.77 19.69
N PRO A 365 13.38 5.29 19.58
CA PRO A 365 13.98 4.57 20.69
C PRO A 365 13.96 5.47 21.93
N ALA A 366 13.71 4.87 23.10
CA ALA A 366 14.28 5.46 24.31
C ALA A 366 15.81 5.38 24.14
N ASP A 367 16.47 6.54 24.21
CA ASP A 367 17.94 6.68 24.18
C ASP A 367 18.66 5.72 25.14
#